data_AF-A0AAD9L948-F1
#
_entry.id   AF-A0AAD9L948-F1
#
_cell.length_a   1.000
_cell.length_b   1.000
_cell.length_c   1.000
_cell.angle_alpha   90.00
_cell.angle_beta   90.00
_cell.angle_gamma   90.00
#
_symmetry.space_group_name_H-M   'P 1'
#
loop_
_entity.id
_entity.type
_entity.pdbx_description
1 polymer ?
#
loop_
_entity_poly.entity_id
_entity_poly.type
_entity_poly.pdbx_seq_one_letter_code
_entity_poly.pdbx_strand_id
1 'polypeptide(L)'
;MSTYKPSEHDGLRQDGQPDKRLSSEHGFGGSDGPDPHVEGAKGGKASGGSGGETYKPSEHGGLKKDGTEDKRTSSEHGFGGSDGPDPHVEGQKGGSK
;
A
#
# COMPACT_ATOMS: atom_id res chain seq x y z
N MET A 1 -13.43 18.33 22.75
CA MET A 1 -12.37 17.76 23.60
C MET A 1 -11.11 17.64 22.77
N SER A 2 -9.99 18.18 23.21
CA SER A 2 -8.71 18.01 22.49
C SER A 2 -8.21 16.58 22.71
N THR A 3 -7.95 15.84 21.63
CA THR A 3 -7.39 14.50 21.71
C THR A 3 -5.92 14.61 22.11
N TYR A 4 -5.54 13.92 23.20
CA TYR A 4 -4.15 13.91 23.65
C TYR A 4 -3.24 13.24 22.61
N LYS A 5 -2.15 13.93 22.26
CA LYS A 5 -1.16 13.44 21.31
C LYS A 5 0.14 13.15 22.04
N PRO A 6 0.49 11.87 22.25
CA PRO A 6 1.76 11.48 22.86
C PRO A 6 2.99 12.08 22.19
N SER A 7 2.92 12.37 20.88
CA SER A 7 3.97 13.06 20.13
C SER A 7 4.28 14.48 20.63
N GLU A 8 3.32 15.15 21.25
CA GLU A 8 3.50 16.49 21.85
C GLU A 8 3.97 16.41 23.32
N HIS A 9 4.15 15.20 23.85
CA HIS A 9 4.47 14.92 25.25
C HIS A 9 5.55 13.83 25.37
N ASP A 10 6.66 14.00 24.67
CA ASP A 10 7.85 13.11 24.73
C ASP A 10 7.57 11.62 24.45
N GLY A 11 6.51 11.34 23.68
CA GLY A 11 6.07 9.98 23.37
C GLY A 11 5.34 9.29 24.53
N LEU A 12 4.98 9.99 25.60
CA LEU A 12 4.23 9.45 26.72
C LEU A 12 2.73 9.48 26.45
N ARG A 13 2.02 8.49 26.97
CA ARG A 13 0.56 8.44 27.01
C ARG A 13 0.02 9.32 28.15
N GLN A 14 -1.31 9.48 28.21
CA GLN A 14 -1.98 10.26 29.27
C GLN A 14 -1.67 9.76 30.69
N ASP A 15 -1.32 8.48 30.85
CA ASP A 15 -0.95 7.85 32.11
C ASP A 15 0.56 7.89 32.42
N GLY A 16 1.34 8.61 31.61
CA GLY A 16 2.79 8.75 31.79
C GLY A 16 3.62 7.54 31.35
N GLN A 17 2.97 6.48 30.87
CA GLN A 17 3.65 5.32 30.27
C GLN A 17 4.11 5.67 28.84
N PRO A 18 5.24 5.14 28.35
CA PRO A 18 5.66 5.32 26.97
C PRO A 18 4.66 4.70 25.98
N ASP A 19 4.34 5.44 24.92
CA ASP A 19 3.47 4.97 23.86
C ASP A 19 4.25 4.07 22.90
N LYS A 20 3.87 2.78 22.87
CA LYS A 20 4.46 1.78 21.98
C LYS A 20 4.34 2.14 20.49
N ARG A 21 3.38 2.98 20.10
CA ARG A 21 3.24 3.45 18.71
C ARG A 21 4.34 4.44 18.31
N LEU A 22 4.91 5.15 19.27
CA LEU A 22 6.09 6.01 19.09
C LEU A 22 7.40 5.27 19.43
N SER A 23 7.34 3.96 19.67
CA SER A 23 8.55 3.17 19.89
C SER A 23 9.37 3.07 18.61
N SER A 24 10.65 3.44 18.72
CA SER A 24 11.64 3.23 17.66
C SER A 24 11.96 1.72 17.45
N GLU A 25 11.66 0.86 18.44
CA GLU A 25 11.96 -0.59 18.41
C GLU A 25 11.32 -1.32 17.22
N HIS A 26 10.20 -0.81 16.70
CA HIS A 26 9.50 -1.42 15.57
C HIS A 26 9.61 -0.62 14.28
N GLY A 27 10.47 0.41 14.22
CA GLY A 27 10.79 1.14 12.98
C GLY A 27 9.73 2.11 12.46
N PHE A 28 8.56 2.20 13.12
CA PHE A 28 7.45 3.08 12.70
C PHE A 28 7.20 4.26 13.64
N GLY A 29 7.81 4.27 14.83
CA GLY A 29 7.53 5.25 15.88
C GLY A 29 8.63 6.28 16.16
N GLY A 30 9.84 6.08 15.62
CA GLY A 30 10.99 6.95 15.85
C GLY A 30 11.29 7.88 14.67
N SER A 31 11.88 9.04 14.97
CA SER A 31 12.47 9.97 13.98
C SER A 31 13.78 9.47 13.35
N ASP A 32 14.29 8.32 13.81
CA ASP A 32 15.55 7.71 13.38
C ASP A 32 15.38 6.77 12.16
N GLY A 33 14.14 6.52 11.74
CA GLY A 33 13.82 5.72 10.56
C GLY A 33 13.70 6.56 9.28
N PRO A 34 13.90 5.98 8.09
CA PRO A 34 13.61 6.67 6.84
C PRO A 34 12.14 7.09 6.82
N ASP A 35 11.86 8.32 6.37
CA ASP A 35 10.50 8.84 6.25
C ASP A 35 9.63 7.79 5.54
N PRO A 36 8.57 7.26 6.17
CA PRO A 36 7.73 6.23 5.59
C PRO A 36 7.04 6.69 4.31
N HIS A 37 6.86 8.00 4.11
CA HIS A 37 6.38 8.55 2.85
C HIS A 37 7.43 8.38 1.74
N VAL A 38 8.71 8.63 2.05
CA VAL A 38 9.82 8.45 1.09
C VAL A 38 10.09 6.97 0.84
N GLU A 39 10.09 6.14 1.88
CA GLU A 39 10.33 4.69 1.75
C GLU A 39 9.13 3.99 1.10
N GLY A 40 7.91 4.39 1.44
CA GLY A 40 6.69 4.01 0.73
C GLY A 40 6.70 4.44 -0.73
N ALA A 41 7.30 5.59 -1.07
CA ALA A 41 7.51 5.97 -2.46
C ALA A 41 8.59 5.14 -3.18
N LYS A 42 9.55 4.52 -2.47
CA LYS A 42 10.50 3.55 -3.05
C LYS A 42 9.85 2.18 -3.26
N GLY A 43 9.16 1.64 -2.26
CA GLY A 43 8.47 0.34 -2.34
C GLY A 43 7.19 0.39 -3.17
N GLY A 44 6.50 1.53 -3.18
CA GLY A 44 5.31 1.84 -3.96
C GLY A 44 5.59 2.27 -5.40
N LYS A 45 6.85 2.15 -5.87
CA LYS A 45 7.09 1.97 -7.30
C LYS A 45 6.55 0.59 -7.67
N ALA A 46 5.23 0.46 -7.72
CA ALA A 46 4.62 -0.55 -8.54
C ALA A 46 5.25 -0.36 -9.91
N SER A 47 6.12 -1.29 -10.30
CA SER A 47 6.59 -1.46 -11.67
C SER A 47 5.42 -1.92 -12.56
N GLY A 48 4.22 -1.37 -12.35
CA GLY A 48 3.14 -1.37 -13.30
C GLY A 48 3.54 -0.39 -14.39
N GLY A 49 4.26 -0.92 -15.38
CA GLY A 49 4.93 -0.17 -16.43
C GLY A 49 4.04 0.89 -17.05
N SER A 50 4.30 2.14 -16.68
CA SER A 50 3.96 3.29 -17.50
C SER A 50 5.16 3.57 -18.39
N GLY A 51 5.11 3.12 -19.65
CA GLY A 51 5.99 3.68 -20.69
C GLY A 51 6.75 2.72 -21.61
N GLY A 52 6.54 1.40 -21.54
CA GLY A 52 7.08 0.47 -22.54
C GLY A 52 6.02 -0.56 -22.89
N GLU A 53 5.98 -1.02 -24.15
CA GLU A 53 5.10 -2.09 -24.66
C GLU A 53 5.29 -3.38 -23.85
N THR A 54 4.72 -3.38 -22.65
CA THR A 54 4.79 -4.48 -21.70
C THR A 54 3.57 -5.31 -21.98
N TYR A 55 3.79 -6.52 -22.49
CA TYR A 55 2.73 -7.48 -22.74
C TYR A 55 1.78 -7.58 -21.55
N LYS A 56 0.50 -7.35 -21.80
CA LYS A 56 -0.57 -7.37 -20.82
C LYS A 56 -1.34 -8.67 -20.96
N PRO A 57 -1.18 -9.62 -20.03
CA PRO A 57 -1.95 -10.87 -20.05
C PRO A 57 -3.45 -10.64 -20.13
N SER A 58 -3.96 -9.56 -19.53
CA SER A 58 -5.37 -9.17 -19.59
C SER A 58 -5.88 -8.90 -21.00
N GLU A 59 -5.04 -8.41 -21.93
CA GLU A 59 -5.41 -8.20 -23.34
C GLU A 59 -5.32 -9.49 -24.17
N HIS A 60 -4.79 -10.57 -23.58
CA HIS A 60 -4.58 -11.88 -24.19
C HIS A 60 -5.27 -13.01 -23.43
N GLY A 61 -6.46 -12.74 -22.87
CA GLY A 61 -7.28 -13.77 -22.19
C GLY A 61 -6.70 -14.29 -20.87
N GLY A 62 -5.79 -13.53 -20.25
CA GLY A 62 -5.09 -13.91 -19.02
C GLY A 62 -3.85 -14.79 -19.25
N LEU A 63 -3.39 -14.96 -20.49
CA LEU A 63 -2.18 -15.73 -20.78
C LEU A 63 -0.94 -14.86 -20.71
N LYS A 64 0.19 -15.43 -20.29
CA LYS A 64 1.53 -14.83 -20.37
C LYS A 64 2.10 -14.95 -21.79
N LYS A 65 3.24 -14.30 -22.04
CA LYS A 65 3.97 -14.38 -23.33
C LYS A 65 4.30 -15.82 -23.76
N ASP A 66 4.46 -16.74 -22.80
CA ASP A 66 4.76 -18.16 -23.03
C ASP A 66 3.51 -19.03 -23.24
N GLY A 67 2.31 -18.44 -23.23
CA GLY A 67 1.04 -19.15 -23.36
C GLY A 67 0.56 -19.83 -22.08
N THR A 68 1.25 -19.65 -20.95
CA THR A 68 0.78 -20.14 -19.64
C THR A 68 -0.20 -19.15 -19.01
N GLU A 69 -1.12 -19.63 -18.18
CA GLU A 69 -2.04 -18.73 -17.46
C GLU A 69 -1.27 -17.83 -16.48
N ASP A 70 -1.57 -16.54 -16.50
CA ASP A 70 -1.08 -15.60 -15.51
C ASP A 70 -1.99 -15.62 -14.28
N LYS A 71 -1.44 -16.12 -13.17
CA LYS A 71 -2.12 -16.15 -11.87
C LYS A 71 -2.53 -14.76 -11.37
N ARG A 72 -1.90 -13.69 -11.87
CA ARG A 72 -2.30 -12.31 -11.53
C ARG A 72 -3.60 -11.91 -12.22
N THR A 73 -3.93 -12.54 -13.35
CA THR A 73 -5.19 -12.32 -14.06
C THR A 73 -6.26 -13.37 -13.71
N SER A 74 -5.98 -14.34 -12.85
CA SER A 74 -7.01 -15.29 -12.43
C SER A 74 -8.01 -14.64 -11.47
N SER A 75 -9.28 -15.02 -11.60
CA SER A 75 -10.36 -14.51 -10.73
C SER A 75 -10.20 -14.99 -9.27
N GLU A 76 -9.49 -16.09 -9.03
CA GLU A 76 -9.19 -16.63 -7.69
C GLU A 76 -8.39 -15.62 -6.84
N HIS A 77 -7.55 -14.81 -7.48
CA HIS A 77 -6.70 -13.86 -6.79
C HIS A 77 -7.27 -12.43 -6.75
N GLY A 78 -8.57 -12.25 -7.01
CA GLY A 78 -9.33 -11.02 -6.69
C GLY A 78 -9.00 -9.77 -7.51
N PHE A 79 -7.91 -9.77 -8.29
CA PHE A 79 -7.45 -8.62 -9.09
C PHE A 79 -7.50 -8.87 -10.61
N GLY A 80 -7.90 -10.06 -11.05
CA GLY A 80 -7.87 -10.49 -12.44
C GLY A 80 -9.23 -10.69 -13.13
N GLY A 81 -10.32 -10.74 -12.35
CA GLY A 81 -11.66 -10.96 -12.88
C GLY A 81 -12.30 -9.67 -13.41
N SER A 82 -12.99 -9.77 -14.54
CA SER A 82 -13.88 -8.72 -15.07
C SER A 82 -15.14 -8.49 -14.22
N ASP A 83 -15.33 -9.30 -13.18
CA ASP A 83 -16.53 -9.33 -12.34
C ASP A 83 -16.40 -8.47 -11.06
N GLY A 84 -15.23 -7.84 -10.86
CA GLY A 84 -14.97 -6.90 -9.75
C GLY A 84 -15.17 -5.44 -10.17
N PRO A 85 -15.51 -4.53 -9.22
CA PRO A 85 -15.53 -3.10 -9.49
C PRO A 85 -14.15 -2.63 -9.97
N ASP A 86 -14.13 -1.74 -10.95
CA ASP A 86 -12.89 -1.17 -11.48
C ASP A 86 -12.03 -0.65 -10.32
N PRO A 87 -10.82 -1.22 -10.09
CA PRO A 87 -9.96 -0.84 -8.98
C PRO A 87 -9.57 0.64 -9.03
N HIS A 88 -9.58 1.27 -10.21
CA HIS A 88 -9.37 2.71 -10.34
C HIS A 88 -10.52 3.53 -9.73
N VAL A 89 -11.74 3.03 -9.83
CA VAL A 89 -12.95 3.65 -9.25
C VAL A 89 -13.02 3.39 -7.73
N GLU A 90 -12.67 2.18 -7.30
CA GLU A 90 -12.69 1.80 -5.88
C GLU A 90 -11.58 2.54 -5.09
N GLY A 91 -10.38 2.65 -5.65
CA GLY A 91 -9.24 3.34 -5.01
C GLY A 91 -9.49 4.83 -4.77
N GLN A 92 -10.24 5.50 -5.66
CA GLN A 92 -10.61 6.91 -5.49
C GLN A 92 -11.60 7.14 -4.33
N LYS A 93 -12.47 6.17 -4.03
CA LYS A 93 -13.42 6.26 -2.91
C LYS A 93 -12.72 6.18 -1.55
N GLY A 94 -11.60 5.46 -1.46
CA GLY A 94 -10.83 5.31 -0.21
C GLY A 94 -10.01 6.54 0.18
N GLY A 95 -9.56 7.34 -0.78
CA GLY A 95 -8.76 8.55 -0.55
C GLY A 95 -9.55 9.81 -0.21
N SER A 96 -10.88 9.73 -0.20
CA SER A 96 -11.78 10.87 0.03
C SER A 96 -12.41 10.78 1.41
N LYS A 97 -11.63 10.95 2.48
CA LYS A 97 -12.14 11.29 3.81
C LYS A 97 -11.19 12.24 4.52
#